data_AF-A0A176Z4C4-F1
#
_entry.id   AF-A0A176Z4C4-F1
#
_cell.length_a   1.000
_cell.length_b   1.000
_cell.length_c   1.000
_cell.angle_alpha   90.00
_cell.angle_beta   90.00
_cell.angle_gamma   90.00
#
_symmetry.space_group_name_H-M   'P 1'
#
loop_
_entity.id
_entity.type
_entity.pdbx_description
1 polymer ?
#
loop_
_entity_poly.entity_id
_entity_poly.type
_entity_poly.pdbx_seq_one_letter_code
_entity_poly.pdbx_strand_id
1 'polypeptide(L)' 'MPDSTQASIVARGRTFSSDGTPTFLSIRGHSDVVISWSGEQAVRIGFPGPEQVYKRDQSVGDVTIAYD' A
#
# COMPACT_ATOMS: atom_id res chain seq x y z
N MET A 1 -12.30 -13.20 2.87
CA MET A 1 -11.21 -13.05 1.88
C MET A 1 -10.09 -14.01 2.25
N PRO A 2 -9.29 -14.53 1.30
CA PRO A 2 -8.04 -15.18 1.67
C PRO A 2 -7.21 -14.22 2.53
N ASP A 3 -6.41 -14.78 3.43
CA ASP A 3 -5.48 -14.01 4.25
C ASP A 3 -4.59 -13.13 3.34
N SER A 4 -4.55 -11.83 3.61
CA SER A 4 -3.84 -10.87 2.78
C SER A 4 -3.38 -9.65 3.58
N THR A 5 -2.20 -9.15 3.24
CA THR A 5 -1.69 -7.88 3.74
C THR A 5 -2.05 -6.79 2.72
N GLN A 6 -2.65 -5.70 3.21
CA GLN A 6 -3.18 -4.63 2.35
C GLN A 6 -2.67 -3.26 2.81
N ALA A 7 -2.44 -2.37 1.84
CA ALA A 7 -2.12 -0.97 2.11
C ALA A 7 -3.05 -0.04 1.34
N SER A 8 -3.52 0.99 2.06
CA SER A 8 -4.28 2.12 1.55
C SER A 8 -3.65 3.40 2.07
N ILE A 9 -3.82 4.50 1.33
CA ILE A 9 -3.33 5.82 1.73
C ILE A 9 -4.52 6.76 1.95
N VAL A 10 -4.46 7.51 3.04
CA VAL A 10 -5.50 8.48 3.41
C VAL A 10 -4.83 9.82 3.71
N ALA A 11 -5.43 10.90 3.22
CA ALA A 11 -4.95 12.23 3.54
C ALA A 11 -5.09 12.51 5.05
N ARG A 12 -4.13 13.26 5.60
CA ARG A 12 -4.17 13.63 7.02
C ARG A 12 -5.49 14.33 7.36
N GLY A 13 -6.08 13.95 8.49
CA GLY A 13 -7.36 14.51 8.96
C GLY A 13 -8.60 13.92 8.29
N ARG A 14 -8.45 12.97 7.37
CA ARG A 14 -9.56 12.18 6.82
C ARG A 14 -9.65 10.86 7.58
N THR A 15 -10.88 10.39 7.77
CA THR A 15 -11.15 9.06 8.34
C THR A 15 -11.00 8.00 7.25
N PHE A 16 -10.33 6.90 7.57
CA PHE A 16 -10.27 5.73 6.70
C PHE A 16 -11.66 5.10 6.56
N SER A 17 -12.01 4.70 5.33
CA SER A 17 -13.14 3.81 5.05
C SER A 17 -12.76 2.83 3.94
N SER A 18 -13.19 1.58 4.05
CA SER A 18 -12.91 0.56 3.01
C SER A 18 -13.42 0.98 1.64
N ASP A 19 -14.61 1.58 1.61
CA ASP A 19 -15.31 1.92 0.37
C ASP A 19 -14.77 3.21 -0.25
N GLY A 20 -14.22 4.11 0.57
CA GLY A 20 -13.70 5.41 0.14
C GLY A 20 -12.17 5.50 0.08
N THR A 21 -11.45 4.48 0.53
CA THR A 21 -9.99 4.48 0.62
C THR A 21 -9.44 3.22 -0.08
N PRO A 22 -9.44 3.22 -1.42
CA PRO A 22 -9.10 2.02 -2.18
C PRO A 22 -7.69 1.53 -1.85
N THR A 23 -7.58 0.21 -1.71
CA THR A 23 -6.31 -0.48 -1.54
C THR A 23 -5.46 -0.30 -2.80
N PHE A 24 -4.19 0.07 -2.62
CA PHE A 24 -3.23 0.18 -3.73
C PHE A 24 -2.23 -0.98 -3.75
N LEU A 25 -2.05 -1.67 -2.63
CA LEU A 25 -1.24 -2.88 -2.49
C LEU A 25 -2.07 -3.98 -1.81
N SER A 26 -2.12 -5.16 -2.40
CA SER A 26 -2.71 -6.36 -1.80
C SER A 26 -1.86 -7.57 -2.17
N ILE A 27 -1.34 -8.26 -1.16
CA ILE A 27 -0.48 -9.44 -1.29
C ILE A 27 -1.01 -10.59 -0.44
N ARG A 28 -0.75 -11.82 -0.87
CA ARG A 28 -1.19 -13.01 -0.16
C ARG A 28 -0.43 -13.18 1.16
N GLY A 29 -1.18 -13.53 2.20
CA GLY A 29 -0.65 -13.85 3.52
C GLY A 29 -0.24 -12.64 4.35
N HIS A 30 0.28 -12.94 5.53
CA HIS A 30 0.88 -11.97 6.43
C HIS A 30 2.32 -11.61 5.99
N SER A 31 2.64 -10.33 5.95
CA SER A 31 3.96 -9.85 5.57
C SER A 31 4.38 -8.70 6.48
N ASP A 32 5.64 -8.70 6.91
CA ASP A 32 6.25 -7.57 7.60
C ASP A 32 6.58 -6.49 6.56
N VAL A 33 5.85 -5.38 6.61
CA VAL A 33 5.98 -4.29 5.65
C VAL A 33 6.69 -3.10 6.28
N VAL A 34 7.71 -2.58 5.61
CA VAL A 34 8.39 -1.34 5.96
C VAL A 34 7.93 -0.23 5.01
N ILE A 35 7.38 0.84 5.57
CA ILE A 35 6.84 1.98 4.81
C ILE A 35 7.58 3.25 5.22
N SER A 36 8.05 4.01 4.23
CA SER A 36 8.66 5.31 4.46
C SER A 36 8.27 6.32 3.38
N TRP A 37 8.20 7.59 3.75
CA TRP A 37 8.11 8.69 2.79
C TRP A 37 9.50 8.99 2.25
N SER A 38 9.69 8.93 0.93
CA SER A 38 10.92 9.34 0.26
C SER A 38 10.86 10.76 -0.32
N GLY A 39 9.70 11.44 -0.17
CA GLY A 39 9.45 12.81 -0.58
C GLY A 39 8.02 13.23 -0.21
N GLU A 40 7.61 14.45 -0.53
CA GLU A 40 6.27 14.98 -0.19
C GLU A 40 5.13 14.17 -0.79
N GLN A 41 5.34 13.62 -2.00
CA GLN A 41 4.36 12.82 -2.74
C GLN A 41 4.98 11.50 -3.21
N ALA A 42 5.89 10.93 -2.42
CA ALA A 42 6.57 9.68 -2.77
C ALA A 42 6.71 8.77 -1.55
N VAL A 43 6.22 7.54 -1.69
CA VAL A 43 6.30 6.48 -0.67
C VAL A 43 7.16 5.34 -1.21
N ARG A 44 8.04 4.82 -0.35
CA ARG A 44 8.74 3.55 -0.56
C ARG A 44 8.17 2.48 0.35
N ILE A 45 7.97 1.31 -0.21
CA ILE A 45 7.42 0.15 0.49
C ILE A 45 8.34 -1.05 0.24
N GLY A 46 8.95 -1.54 1.31
CA GLY A 46 9.70 -2.79 1.30
C GLY A 46 8.90 -3.89 1.98
N PHE A 47 8.87 -5.08 1.38
CA PHE A 47 8.36 -6.30 2.00
C PHE A 47 9.12 -7.51 1.46
N PRO A 48 9.25 -8.60 2.23
CA PRO A 48 9.78 -9.84 1.69
C PRO A 48 8.93 -10.28 0.50
N GLY A 49 9.59 -10.70 -0.59
CA GLY A 49 8.94 -11.07 -1.85
C GLY A 49 7.73 -11.98 -1.61
N PRO A 50 6.51 -11.55 -1.98
CA PRO A 50 5.29 -12.27 -1.65
C PRO A 50 5.14 -13.47 -2.57
N GLU A 51 4.51 -14.53 -2.07
CA GLU A 51 4.16 -15.69 -2.91
C GLU A 51 3.20 -15.28 -4.04
N GLN A 52 2.35 -14.28 -3.80
CA GLN A 52 1.40 -13.78 -4.77
C GLN A 52 1.03 -12.31 -4.52
N VAL A 53 1.01 -11.53 -5.59
CA VAL A 53 0.55 -10.14 -5.61
C VAL A 53 -0.83 -10.09 -6.27
N TYR A 54 -1.85 -9.62 -5.54
CA TYR A 54 -3.20 -9.40 -6.09
C TYR A 54 -3.34 -8.00 -6.69
N LYS A 55 -2.69 -7.01 -6.09
CA LYS A 55 -2.72 -5.62 -6.54
C LYS A 55 -1.43 -4.90 -6.14
N ARG A 56 -0.89 -4.07 -7.05
CA ARG A 56 0.33 -3.28 -6.84
C ARG A 56 0.31 -2.07 -7.78
N ASP A 57 -0.32 -0.99 -7.32
CA ASP A 57 -0.38 0.27 -8.07
C ASP A 57 0.91 1.06 -7.87
N GLN A 58 1.35 1.79 -8.89
CA GLN A 58 2.54 2.65 -8.83
C GLN A 58 2.23 4.08 -8.39
N SER A 59 0.95 4.42 -8.21
CA SER A 59 0.51 5.72 -7.71
C SER A 59 -0.86 5.64 -7.03
N VAL A 60 -1.15 6.61 -6.15
CA VAL A 60 -2.48 6.87 -5.59
C VAL A 60 -2.73 8.37 -5.56
N GLY A 61 -3.62 8.84 -6.43
CA GLY A 61 -3.72 10.28 -6.71
C GLY A 61 -2.36 10.79 -7.19
N ASP A 62 -1.86 11.83 -6.53
CA ASP A 62 -0.56 12.44 -6.85
C ASP A 62 0.63 11.76 -6.15
N VAL A 63 0.39 10.77 -5.28
CA VAL A 63 1.47 10.08 -4.54
C VAL A 63 2.03 8.94 -5.39
N THR A 64 3.33 8.98 -5.67
CA THR A 64 4.07 7.90 -6.35
C THR A 64 4.46 6.81 -5.35
N ILE A 65 4.30 5.54 -5.74
CA ILE A 65 4.63 4.37 -4.91
C ILE A 65 5.77 3.59 -5.56
N ALA A 66 6.90 3.53 -4.85
CA ALA A 66 8.03 2.69 -5.17
C ALA A 66 8.05 1.48 -4.24
N TYR A 67 8.49 0.34 -4.77
CA TYR A 67 8.50 -0.92 -4.07
C TYR A 67 9.90 -1.53 -4.14
N ASP A 68 10.44 -1.86 -2.98
CA ASP A 68 11.78 -2.44 -2.80
C ASP A 68 11.71 -3.96 -2.59
#